data_AF-A0AA95MHR2-F1
#
_entry.id   AF-A0AA95MHR2-F1
#
_cell.length_a   1.000
_cell.length_b   1.000
_cell.length_c   1.000
_cell.angle_alpha   90.00
_cell.angle_beta   90.00
_cell.angle_gamma   90.00
#
_symmetry.space_group_name_H-M   'P 1'
#
loop_
_entity.id
_entity.type
_entity.pdbx_description
1 polymer ?
#
loop_
_entity_poly.entity_id
_entity_poly.type
_entity_poly.pdbx_seq_one_letter_code
_entity_poly.pdbx_strand_id
1 'polypeptide(L)'
;MVIQRAHEKQVKVYLVVHNLFYETLEKGKQVASNVINNENNRNVFIQNLRNEINQFSFDGVNIDIENLNLTDRDSFSLMIKKLSDALHRDGKVVTKINNRKPLHSCMGGGGFL
;
A
#
# COMPACT_ATOMS: atom_id res chain seq x y z
N MET A 1 -0.62 -9.81 22.21
CA MET A 1 0.10 -8.90 21.28
C MET A 1 -0.64 -7.55 21.17
N VAL A 2 0.00 -6.49 20.65
CA VAL A 2 -0.64 -5.17 20.46
C VAL A 2 -1.92 -5.26 19.63
N ILE A 3 -1.89 -6.06 18.56
CA ILE A 3 -3.03 -6.27 17.63
C ILE A 3 -4.23 -6.88 18.36
N GLN A 4 -4.02 -8.00 19.06
CA GLN A 4 -5.07 -8.65 19.85
C GLN A 4 -5.73 -7.70 20.88
N ARG A 5 -4.92 -6.91 21.60
CA ARG A 5 -5.43 -5.93 22.58
C ARG A 5 -6.22 -4.80 21.92
N ALA A 6 -5.88 -4.42 20.69
CA ALA A 6 -6.65 -3.44 19.92
C ALA A 6 -8.01 -4.02 19.51
N HIS A 7 -8.03 -5.26 19.04
CA HIS A 7 -9.26 -5.97 18.67
C HIS A 7 -10.21 -6.18 19.86
N GLU A 8 -9.69 -6.52 21.04
CA GLU A 8 -10.47 -6.57 22.29
C GLU A 8 -11.18 -5.25 22.61
N LYS A 9 -10.64 -4.12 22.11
CA LYS A 9 -11.20 -2.78 22.25
C LYS A 9 -11.93 -2.29 20.99
N GLN A 10 -12.21 -3.19 20.04
CA GLN A 10 -12.86 -2.88 18.77
C GLN A 10 -12.11 -1.84 17.92
N VAL A 11 -10.78 -1.77 18.07
CA VAL A 11 -9.90 -0.91 17.28
C VAL A 11 -9.30 -1.70 16.13
N LYS A 12 -9.45 -1.20 14.90
CA LYS A 12 -8.83 -1.78 13.71
C LYS A 12 -7.34 -1.48 13.66
N VAL A 13 -6.55 -2.44 13.20
CA VAL A 13 -5.09 -2.32 13.06
C VAL A 13 -4.68 -2.57 11.62
N TYR A 14 -3.89 -1.65 11.08
CA TYR A 14 -3.41 -1.67 9.71
C TYR A 14 -1.88 -1.83 9.68
N LEU A 15 -1.39 -2.70 8.81
CA LEU A 15 0.04 -2.80 8.50
C LEU A 15 0.46 -1.57 7.70
N VAL A 16 1.47 -0.81 8.15
CA VAL A 16 2.02 0.32 7.39
C VAL A 16 3.19 -0.14 6.53
N VAL A 17 3.19 0.19 5.25
CA VAL A 17 4.25 -0.18 4.30
C VAL A 17 4.77 1.08 3.61
N HIS A 18 6.08 1.36 3.73
CA HIS A 18 6.69 2.59 3.20
C HIS A 18 8.07 2.34 2.59
N ASN A 19 8.58 3.31 1.80
CA ASN A 19 9.92 3.28 1.19
C ASN A 19 10.88 4.36 1.75
N LEU A 20 10.61 4.87 2.95
CA LEU A 20 11.34 6.01 3.53
C LEU A 20 12.64 5.65 4.29
N PHE A 21 12.80 4.43 4.81
CA PHE A 21 13.97 4.06 5.65
C PHE A 21 15.11 3.41 4.86
N TYR A 22 15.51 4.04 3.75
CA TYR A 22 16.74 3.68 3.04
C TYR A 22 17.83 4.72 3.29
N GLU A 23 19.10 4.31 3.14
CA GLU A 23 20.28 5.18 3.28
C GLU A 23 20.16 6.49 2.51
N THR A 24 19.49 6.47 1.35
CA THR A 24 19.25 7.65 0.51
C THR A 24 17.84 7.61 -0.09
N LEU A 25 17.33 8.78 -0.46
CA LEU A 25 16.07 8.93 -1.18
C LEU A 25 16.09 8.13 -2.49
N GLU A 26 17.17 8.22 -3.27
CA GLU A 26 17.30 7.50 -4.56
C GLU A 26 17.30 5.99 -4.38
N LYS A 27 17.90 5.47 -3.30
CA LYS A 27 17.82 4.03 -2.97
C LYS A 27 16.38 3.63 -2.67
N GLY A 28 15.63 4.45 -1.93
CA GLY A 28 14.21 4.22 -1.67
C GLY A 28 13.33 4.26 -2.92
N LYS A 29 13.64 5.15 -3.88
CA LYS A 29 13.00 5.15 -5.20
C LYS A 29 13.31 3.88 -5.97
N GLN A 30 14.59 3.51 -6.07
CA GLN A 30 15.03 2.35 -6.84
C GLN A 30 14.41 1.05 -6.31
N VAL A 31 14.34 0.87 -5.00
CA VAL A 31 13.70 -0.31 -4.40
C VAL A 31 12.21 -0.34 -4.75
N ALA A 32 11.52 0.79 -4.65
CA ALA A 32 10.12 0.86 -5.04
C ALA A 32 9.93 0.56 -6.54
N SER A 33 10.74 1.14 -7.43
CA SER A 33 10.71 0.86 -8.87
C SER A 33 10.92 -0.63 -9.17
N ASN A 34 11.86 -1.29 -8.50
CA ASN A 34 12.13 -2.73 -8.69
C ASN A 34 10.95 -3.61 -8.29
N VAL A 35 10.23 -3.24 -7.23
CA VAL A 35 9.01 -3.94 -6.80
C VAL A 35 7.87 -3.69 -7.78
N ILE A 36 7.70 -2.44 -8.23
CA ILE A 36 6.52 -1.97 -8.96
C ILE A 36 6.58 -2.32 -10.46
N ASN A 37 7.75 -2.24 -11.10
CA ASN A 37 7.88 -2.36 -12.56
C ASN A 37 8.06 -3.80 -13.06
N ASN A 38 8.33 -4.75 -12.16
CA ASN A 38 8.44 -6.16 -12.52
C ASN A 38 7.20 -6.94 -12.07
N GLU A 39 6.57 -7.68 -12.97
CA GLU A 39 5.34 -8.41 -12.65
C GLU A 39 5.53 -9.49 -11.56
N ASN A 40 6.61 -10.26 -11.63
CA ASN A 40 6.91 -11.28 -10.64
C ASN A 40 7.13 -10.64 -9.27
N ASN A 41 7.89 -9.54 -9.20
CA ASN A 41 8.14 -8.84 -7.94
C ASN A 41 6.84 -8.26 -7.35
N ARG A 42 5.95 -7.66 -8.17
CA ARG A 42 4.63 -7.22 -7.69
C ARG A 42 3.83 -8.37 -7.10
N ASN A 43 3.80 -9.51 -7.79
CA ASN A 43 3.03 -10.67 -7.34
C ASN A 43 3.58 -11.21 -6.01
N VAL A 44 4.91 -11.34 -5.88
CA VAL A 44 5.57 -11.75 -4.64
C VAL A 44 5.29 -10.74 -3.52
N PHE A 45 5.41 -9.44 -3.78
CA PHE A 45 5.12 -8.39 -2.81
C PHE A 45 3.69 -8.46 -2.29
N ILE A 46 2.69 -8.61 -3.19
CA ILE A 46 1.28 -8.75 -2.82
C ILE A 46 1.07 -10.00 -1.96
N GLN A 47 1.66 -11.15 -2.32
CA GLN A 47 1.52 -12.37 -1.52
C GLN A 47 2.16 -12.25 -0.15
N ASN A 48 3.33 -11.60 -0.04
CA ASN A 48 3.96 -11.35 1.25
C ASN A 48 3.07 -10.50 2.15
N LEU A 49 2.46 -9.42 1.62
CA LEU A 49 1.52 -8.62 2.40
C LEU A 49 0.30 -9.42 2.86
N ARG A 50 -0.28 -10.26 1.99
CA ARG A 50 -1.40 -11.14 2.36
C ARG A 50 -1.01 -12.11 3.47
N ASN A 51 0.17 -12.72 3.39
CA ASN A 51 0.67 -13.64 4.39
C ASN A 51 0.85 -12.96 5.74
N GLU A 52 1.50 -11.79 5.77
CA GLU A 52 1.69 -10.98 6.98
C GLU A 52 0.35 -10.56 7.61
N ILE A 53 -0.58 -10.07 6.78
CA ILE A 53 -1.93 -9.66 7.22
C ILE A 53 -2.67 -10.82 7.87
N ASN A 54 -2.58 -12.02 7.28
CA ASN A 54 -3.26 -13.20 7.79
C ASN A 54 -2.58 -13.77 9.03
N GLN A 55 -1.25 -13.87 9.02
CA GLN A 55 -0.46 -14.39 10.13
C GLN A 55 -0.65 -13.57 11.41
N PHE A 56 -0.65 -12.25 11.28
CA PHE A 56 -0.74 -11.34 12.42
C PHE A 56 -2.15 -10.77 12.65
N SER A 57 -3.11 -11.18 11.84
CA SER A 57 -4.51 -10.75 11.91
C SER A 57 -4.70 -9.24 11.75
N PHE A 58 -3.97 -8.60 10.84
CA PHE A 58 -4.27 -7.21 10.50
C PHE A 58 -5.65 -7.09 9.82
N ASP A 59 -6.32 -5.95 10.01
CA ASP A 59 -7.59 -5.62 9.35
C ASP A 59 -7.39 -5.14 7.91
N GLY A 60 -6.15 -4.78 7.58
CA GLY A 60 -5.79 -4.24 6.28
C GLY A 60 -4.37 -3.71 6.23
N VAL A 61 -4.10 -2.95 5.18
CA VAL A 61 -2.81 -2.32 4.93
C VAL A 61 -2.98 -0.82 4.66
N ASN A 62 -2.00 -0.03 5.08
CA ASN A 62 -1.82 1.36 4.71
C ASN A 62 -0.53 1.49 3.87
N ILE A 63 -0.69 1.78 2.58
CA ILE A 63 0.43 1.95 1.65
C ILE A 63 0.88 3.41 1.65
N ASP A 64 2.11 3.64 2.08
CA ASP A 64 2.78 4.93 2.20
C ASP A 64 4.09 4.94 1.39
N ILE A 65 3.96 4.65 0.09
CA ILE A 65 5.09 4.66 -0.84
C ILE A 65 5.11 6.02 -1.54
N GLU A 66 6.18 6.78 -1.33
CA GLU A 66 6.33 8.15 -1.79
C GLU A 66 7.56 8.34 -2.69
N ASN A 67 7.65 9.52 -3.30
CA ASN A 67 8.79 9.97 -4.11
C ASN A 67 9.11 9.07 -5.33
N LEU A 68 8.15 8.30 -5.82
CA LEU A 68 8.32 7.45 -7.02
C LEU A 68 8.76 8.24 -8.25
N ASN A 69 9.46 7.57 -9.17
CA ASN A 69 9.75 8.15 -10.48
C ASN A 69 8.44 8.39 -11.24
N LEU A 70 8.40 9.44 -12.06
CA LEU A 70 7.22 9.76 -12.87
C LEU A 70 6.83 8.60 -13.80
N THR A 71 7.82 7.85 -14.28
CA THR A 71 7.67 6.66 -15.13
C THR A 71 7.01 5.48 -14.42
N ASP A 72 7.00 5.47 -13.09
CA ASP A 72 6.48 4.34 -12.30
C ASP A 72 4.99 4.50 -11.95
N ARG A 73 4.37 5.64 -12.29
CA ARG A 73 3.00 5.98 -11.89
C ARG A 73 1.96 4.96 -12.31
N ASP A 74 2.02 4.51 -13.56
CA ASP A 74 1.05 3.56 -14.10
C ASP A 74 1.24 2.16 -13.50
N SER A 75 2.49 1.72 -13.40
CA SER A 75 2.85 0.47 -12.74
C SER A 75 2.45 0.45 -11.27
N PHE A 76 2.59 1.58 -10.57
CA PHE A 76 2.18 1.72 -9.17
C PHE A 76 0.66 1.66 -9.05
N SER A 77 -0.07 2.34 -9.93
CA SER A 77 -1.54 2.28 -9.97
C SER A 77 -2.03 0.86 -10.24
N LEU A 78 -1.39 0.14 -11.15
CA LEU A 78 -1.67 -1.28 -11.40
C LEU A 78 -1.39 -2.16 -10.17
N MET A 79 -0.28 -1.90 -9.46
CA MET A 79 0.03 -2.63 -8.22
C MET A 79 -1.02 -2.39 -7.14
N ILE A 80 -1.44 -1.14 -6.92
CA ILE A 80 -2.49 -0.80 -5.95
C ILE A 80 -3.80 -1.49 -6.31
N LYS A 81 -4.20 -1.48 -7.58
CA LYS A 81 -5.40 -2.18 -8.05
C LYS A 81 -5.34 -3.68 -7.76
N LYS A 82 -4.24 -4.35 -8.16
CA LYS A 82 -4.05 -5.79 -7.91
C LYS A 82 -4.06 -6.13 -6.41
N LEU A 83 -3.45 -5.27 -5.59
CA LEU A 83 -3.42 -5.42 -4.13
C LEU A 83 -4.82 -5.27 -3.53
N SER A 84 -5.56 -4.22 -3.91
CA SER A 84 -6.94 -3.97 -3.49
C SER A 84 -7.85 -5.14 -3.86
N ASP A 85 -7.79 -5.63 -5.10
CA ASP A 85 -8.58 -6.78 -5.55
C ASP A 85 -8.28 -8.03 -4.71
N ALA A 86 -7.01 -8.29 -4.40
CA ALA A 86 -6.61 -9.44 -3.60
C ALA A 86 -7.07 -9.34 -2.15
N LEU A 87 -6.91 -8.16 -1.53
CA LEU A 87 -7.26 -7.97 -0.12
C LEU A 87 -8.77 -7.84 0.10
N HIS A 88 -9.51 -7.22 -0.82
CA HIS A 88 -10.97 -7.18 -0.74
C HIS A 88 -11.60 -8.58 -0.80
N ARG A 89 -11.04 -9.49 -1.63
CA ARG A 89 -11.49 -10.90 -1.65
C ARG A 89 -11.28 -11.61 -0.31
N ASP A 90 -10.27 -11.19 0.45
CA ASP A 90 -9.95 -11.73 1.77
C ASP A 90 -10.68 -10.97 2.91
N GLY A 91 -11.58 -10.02 2.58
CA GLY A 91 -12.30 -9.19 3.56
C GLY A 91 -11.43 -8.13 4.26
N LYS A 92 -10.26 -7.81 3.68
CA LYS A 92 -9.28 -6.85 4.22
C LYS A 92 -9.37 -5.51 3.51
N VAL A 93 -8.98 -4.44 4.18
CA VAL A 93 -9.05 -3.07 3.63
C VAL A 93 -7.69 -2.58 3.14
N VAL A 94 -7.66 -1.85 2.03
CA VAL A 94 -6.48 -1.11 1.57
C VAL A 94 -6.73 0.38 1.76
N THR A 95 -5.80 1.04 2.45
CA THR A 95 -5.76 2.50 2.59
C THR A 95 -4.45 3.02 2.02
N LYS A 96 -4.46 4.28 1.58
CA LYS A 96 -3.28 4.97 1.09
C LYS A 96 -3.28 6.37 1.67
N ILE A 97 -2.14 6.83 2.16
CA ILE A 97 -1.96 8.23 2.53
C ILE A 97 -1.88 9.06 1.25
N ASN A 98 -2.83 10.00 1.08
CA ASN A 98 -2.76 11.03 0.06
C ASN A 98 -2.24 12.31 0.72
N ASN A 99 -0.95 12.61 0.58
CA ASN A 99 -0.45 13.94 0.85
C ASN A 99 -1.16 14.91 -0.11
N ARG A 100 -1.94 15.83 0.47
CA ARG A 100 -2.88 16.71 -0.26
C ARG A 100 -2.19 17.34 -1.48
N LYS A 101 -2.80 17.19 -2.67
CA LYS A 101 -2.70 18.25 -3.68
C LYS A 101 -3.29 19.52 -3.05
N PRO A 102 -2.74 20.72 -3.31
CA PRO A 102 -3.33 21.97 -2.82
C PRO A 102 -4.83 22.00 -3.16
N LEU A 103 -5.62 22.57 -2.25
CA LEU A 103 -7.09 22.47 -2.14
C LEU A 103 -7.92 22.93 -3.38
N HIS A 104 -7.29 23.19 -4.52
CA HIS A 104 -7.88 23.83 -5.69
C HIS A 104 -8.25 22.89 -6.86
N SER A 105 -8.24 21.56 -6.68
CA SER A 105 -8.64 20.62 -7.77
C SER A 105 -9.72 19.61 -7.42
N CYS A 106 -10.39 19.75 -6.26
CA CYS A 106 -11.54 18.90 -5.92
C CYS A 106 -12.85 19.40 -6.56
N MET A 107 -12.90 19.42 -7.89
CA MET A 107 -14.15 19.31 -8.65
C MET A 107 -13.84 18.56 -9.94
N GLY A 108 -14.13 17.26 -9.96
CA GLY A 108 -14.06 16.46 -11.17
C GLY A 108 -13.71 15.00 -10.94
N GLY A 109 -14.75 14.15 -10.94
CA GLY A 109 -14.63 12.73 -11.26
C GLY A 109 -14.41 11.82 -10.07
N GLY A 110 -15.48 11.18 -9.63
CA GLY A 110 -15.40 9.93 -8.88
C GLY A 110 -14.63 8.87 -9.68
N GLY A 111 -13.88 8.04 -8.98
CA GLY A 111 -13.16 6.92 -9.59
C GLY A 111 -12.15 6.32 -8.64
N PHE A 112 -12.61 5.35 -7.84
CA PHE A 112 -11.78 4.19 -7.52
C PHE A 112 -12.62 2.95 -7.85
N LEU A 113 -12.43 2.48 -9.08
CA LEU A 113 -12.59 1.11 -9.55
C LEU A 113 -11.19 0.57 -9.89
#